data_AF-A0A7X3PZV9-F1
#
_entry.id   AF-A0A7X3PZV9-F1
#
_cell.length_a   1.000
_cell.length_b   1.000
_cell.length_c   1.000
_cell.angle_alpha   90.00
_cell.angle_beta   90.00
_cell.angle_gamma   90.00
#
_symmetry.space_group_name_H-M   'P 1'
#
loop_
_entity.id
_entity.type
_entity.pdbx_description
1 polymer ?
#
loop_
_entity_poly.entity_id
_entity_poly.type
_entity_poly.pdbx_seq_one_letter_code
_entity_poly.pdbx_strand_id
1 'polypeptide(L)'
;MACYESIFILRSSLGDEEAEAVIEKMKSVLTKHGATIVKAENWGKKKLAYEIKHDRRGTYILLQFESAQENVVSELERLYRLEDSVIKFLTVRVEEEALQAVVAEEQGESESGGIQ
;
A
#
# COMPACT_ATOMS: atom_id res chain seq x y z
N MET A 1 -16.72 -9.48 4.02
CA MET A 1 -16.43 -8.44 3.00
C MET A 1 -15.24 -8.96 2.18
N ALA A 2 -14.74 -8.25 1.17
CA ALA A 2 -13.51 -8.70 0.50
C ALA A 2 -12.32 -7.88 1.01
N CYS A 3 -11.31 -8.57 1.53
CA CYS A 3 -10.07 -7.99 1.99
C CYS A 3 -9.04 -8.03 0.86
N TYR A 4 -8.30 -6.95 0.72
CA TYR A 4 -7.26 -6.81 -0.29
C TYR A 4 -5.99 -6.27 0.34
N GLU A 5 -4.89 -6.76 -0.19
CA GLU A 5 -3.56 -6.23 0.06
C GLU A 5 -2.98 -5.74 -1.26
N SER A 6 -2.52 -4.50 -1.27
CA SER A 6 -1.86 -3.89 -2.41
C SER A 6 -0.47 -3.43 -2.01
N ILE A 7 0.53 -3.97 -2.68
CA ILE A 7 1.91 -3.51 -2.57
C ILE A 7 2.24 -2.76 -3.85
N PHE A 8 2.69 -1.52 -3.72
CA PHE A 8 3.19 -0.75 -4.85
C PHE A 8 4.55 -0.15 -4.55
N ILE A 9 5.30 0.06 -5.62
CA ILE A 9 6.68 0.53 -5.56
C ILE A 9 6.73 1.88 -6.28
N LEU A 10 7.24 2.89 -5.57
CA LEU A 10 7.52 4.21 -6.14
C LEU A 10 8.99 4.30 -6.60
N ARG A 11 9.25 5.19 -7.57
CA ARG A 11 10.62 5.51 -8.01
C ARG A 11 11.48 5.97 -6.84
N SER A 12 12.78 5.66 -6.89
CA SER A 12 13.72 6.01 -5.82
C SER A 12 14.00 7.51 -5.71
N SER A 13 13.72 8.25 -6.80
CA SER A 13 13.92 9.70 -6.90
C SER A 13 12.92 10.52 -6.11
N LEU A 14 11.76 9.95 -5.74
CA LEU A 14 10.77 10.69 -4.96
C LEU A 14 11.29 10.99 -3.55
N GLY A 15 11.00 12.21 -3.09
CA GLY A 15 11.12 12.59 -1.69
C GLY A 15 10.01 11.98 -0.84
N ASP A 16 10.17 12.04 0.48
CA ASP A 16 9.21 11.45 1.42
C ASP A 16 7.85 12.17 1.37
N GLU A 17 7.84 13.49 1.20
CA GLU A 17 6.61 14.29 1.04
C GLU A 17 5.83 13.92 -0.24
N GLU A 18 6.55 13.71 -1.35
CA GLU A 18 5.93 13.31 -2.62
C GLU A 18 5.38 11.88 -2.53
N ALA A 19 6.10 10.98 -1.85
CA ALA A 19 5.64 9.64 -1.61
C ALA A 19 4.34 9.64 -0.78
N GLU A 20 4.28 10.44 0.28
CA GLU A 20 3.07 10.57 1.11
C GLU A 20 1.90 11.16 0.31
N ALA A 21 2.15 12.15 -0.55
CA ALA A 21 1.12 12.70 -1.43
C ALA A 21 0.54 11.64 -2.38
N VAL A 22 1.37 10.73 -2.90
CA VAL A 22 0.89 9.61 -3.71
C VAL A 22 0.08 8.63 -2.87
N ILE A 23 0.54 8.31 -1.65
CA ILE A 23 -0.20 7.43 -0.71
C ILE A 23 -1.60 8.00 -0.44
N GLU A 24 -1.69 9.27 -0.07
CA GLU A 24 -2.96 9.94 0.20
C GLU A 24 -3.88 9.99 -1.03
N LYS A 25 -3.32 10.17 -2.23
CA LYS A 25 -4.07 10.08 -3.49
C LYS A 25 -4.69 8.70 -3.67
N MET A 26 -3.95 7.63 -3.40
CA MET A 26 -4.44 6.24 -3.50
C MET A 26 -5.52 5.96 -2.45
N LYS A 27 -5.30 6.40 -1.20
CA LYS A 27 -6.29 6.31 -0.11
C LYS A 27 -7.59 7.06 -0.45
N SER A 28 -7.49 8.26 -1.04
CA SER A 28 -8.65 9.04 -1.45
C SER A 28 -9.49 8.32 -2.51
N VAL A 29 -8.86 7.61 -3.44
CA VAL A 29 -9.60 6.84 -4.46
C VAL A 29 -10.28 5.62 -3.85
N LEU A 30 -9.61 4.91 -2.95
CA LEU A 30 -10.23 3.79 -2.22
C LEU A 30 -11.46 4.23 -1.44
N THR A 31 -11.34 5.31 -0.65
CA THR A 31 -12.46 5.84 0.15
C THR A 31 -13.61 6.36 -0.71
N LYS A 32 -13.33 6.99 -1.86
CA LYS A 32 -14.36 7.40 -2.84
C LYS A 32 -15.14 6.24 -3.42
N HIS A 33 -14.52 5.07 -3.57
CA HIS A 33 -15.15 3.85 -4.05
C HIS A 33 -15.69 2.96 -2.91
N GLY A 34 -15.84 3.52 -1.70
CA GLY A 34 -16.48 2.85 -0.57
C GLY A 34 -15.63 1.76 0.08
N ALA A 35 -14.31 1.78 -0.12
CA ALA A 35 -13.39 0.92 0.62
C ALA A 35 -12.97 1.56 1.94
N THR A 36 -12.80 0.72 2.95
CA THR A 36 -12.27 1.06 4.26
C THR A 36 -10.80 0.68 4.29
N ILE A 37 -9.92 1.64 4.55
CA ILE A 37 -8.49 1.37 4.68
C ILE A 37 -8.26 0.79 6.08
N VAL A 38 -7.61 -0.37 6.13
CA VAL A 38 -7.24 -1.05 7.37
C VAL A 38 -5.86 -0.62 7.81
N LYS A 39 -4.90 -0.63 6.88
CA LYS A 39 -3.51 -0.25 7.16
C LYS A 39 -2.86 0.35 5.93
N ALA A 40 -2.01 1.34 6.16
CA ALA A 40 -1.16 1.94 5.12
C ALA A 40 0.22 2.18 5.73
N GLU A 41 1.23 1.52 5.18
CA GLU A 41 2.58 1.53 5.75
C GLU A 41 3.61 1.78 4.66
N ASN A 42 4.55 2.68 4.94
CA ASN A 42 5.70 2.95 4.08
C ASN A 42 6.91 2.17 4.59
N TRP A 43 7.29 1.10 3.89
CA TRP A 43 8.45 0.27 4.23
C TRP A 43 9.79 0.89 3.84
N GLY A 44 9.77 2.09 3.27
CA GLY A 44 10.94 2.84 2.87
C GLY A 44 11.64 2.29 1.62
N LYS A 45 12.83 2.81 1.36
CA LYS A 45 13.63 2.51 0.16
C LYS A 45 14.31 1.15 0.30
N LYS A 46 13.97 0.20 -0.57
CA LYS A 46 14.60 -1.13 -0.65
C LYS A 46 15.25 -1.34 -2.01
N LYS A 47 16.23 -2.24 -2.07
CA LYS A 47 16.92 -2.61 -3.32
C LYS A 47 16.03 -3.58 -4.12
N LEU A 48 15.85 -3.30 -5.40
CA LEU A 48 15.12 -4.17 -6.31
C LEU A 48 16.01 -5.35 -6.75
N ALA A 49 15.40 -6.50 -7.01
CA ALA A 49 16.13 -7.68 -7.51
C ALA A 49 16.75 -7.44 -8.90
N TYR A 50 16.09 -6.61 -9.72
CA TYR A 50 16.52 -6.20 -11.05
C TYR A 50 16.07 -4.76 -11.32
N GLU A 51 16.61 -4.16 -12.39
CA GLU A 51 16.29 -2.79 -12.77
C GLU A 51 14.87 -2.70 -13.35
N ILE A 52 14.07 -1.75 -12.84
CA ILE A 52 12.71 -1.49 -13.32
C ILE A 52 12.64 -0.01 -13.71
N LYS A 53 12.31 0.29 -14.97
CA LYS A 53 12.27 1.69 -15.48
C LYS A 53 13.54 2.50 -15.14
N HIS A 54 14.72 1.87 -15.20
CA HIS A 54 16.03 2.45 -14.83
C HIS A 54 16.29 2.70 -13.33
N ASP A 55 15.37 2.29 -12.46
CA ASP A 55 15.57 2.30 -11.01
C ASP A 55 16.11 0.95 -10.51
N ARG A 56 17.13 0.99 -9.65
CA ARG A 56 17.67 -0.20 -8.93
C ARG A 56 17.21 -0.27 -7.47
N ARG A 57 16.51 0.76 -7.01
CA ARG A 57 15.90 0.90 -5.68
C ARG A 57 14.49 1.44 -5.87
N GLY A 58 13.61 1.20 -4.90
CA GLY A 58 12.27 1.76 -4.91
C GLY A 58 11.73 1.85 -3.49
N THR A 59 10.80 2.77 -3.27
CA THR A 59 10.09 2.89 -1.99
C THR A 59 8.91 1.93 -2.02
N TYR A 60 8.87 0.99 -1.08
CA TYR A 60 7.79 0.01 -0.98
C TYR A 60 6.70 0.55 -0.07
N ILE A 61 5.46 0.46 -0.53
CA ILE A 61 4.30 0.87 0.24
C ILE A 61 3.31 -0.29 0.27
N LEU A 62 2.87 -0.61 1.48
CA LEU A 62 1.80 -1.55 1.76
C LEU A 62 0.50 -0.79 1.97
N LEU A 63 -0.56 -1.25 1.33
CA LEU A 63 -1.90 -0.72 1.50
C LEU A 63 -2.89 -1.88 1.63
N GLN A 64 -3.51 -1.97 2.80
CA GLN A 64 -4.50 -2.98 3.15
C GLN A 64 -5.85 -2.32 3.31
N PHE A 65 -6.86 -2.89 2.67
CA PHE A 65 -8.20 -2.32 2.67
C PHE A 65 -9.27 -3.38 2.47
N GLU A 66 -10.46 -3.06 2.93
CA GLU A 66 -11.66 -3.86 2.79
C GLU A 66 -12.65 -3.14 1.89
N SER A 67 -13.34 -3.89 1.04
CA SER A 67 -14.43 -3.32 0.24
C SER A 67 -15.55 -4.33 0.04
N ALA A 68 -16.77 -3.81 -0.01
CA ALA A 68 -17.93 -4.57 -0.47
C ALA A 68 -18.06 -4.57 -2.01
N GLN A 69 -17.34 -3.67 -2.71
CA GLN A 69 -17.40 -3.53 -4.16
C GLN A 69 -16.20 -4.21 -4.83
N GLU A 70 -16.45 -5.06 -5.83
CA GLU A 70 -15.37 -5.75 -6.56
C GLU A 70 -14.61 -4.83 -7.54
N ASN A 71 -15.24 -3.75 -8.00
CA ASN A 71 -14.65 -2.81 -8.96
C ASN A 71 -13.55 -1.92 -8.35
N VAL A 72 -13.42 -1.84 -7.03
CA VAL A 72 -12.44 -0.97 -6.36
C VAL A 72 -11.01 -1.28 -6.80
N VAL A 73 -10.69 -2.57 -6.99
CA VAL A 73 -9.35 -3.02 -7.40
C VAL A 73 -9.05 -2.52 -8.81
N SER A 74 -10.02 -2.61 -9.72
CA SER A 74 -9.83 -2.16 -11.10
C SER A 74 -9.58 -0.65 -11.20
N GLU A 75 -10.25 0.16 -10.36
CA GLU A 75 -10.02 1.61 -10.32
C GLU A 75 -8.66 1.95 -9.69
N LEU A 76 -8.27 1.24 -8.63
CA LEU A 76 -6.96 1.40 -8.01
C LEU A 76 -5.83 1.06 -9.00
N GLU A 77 -5.91 -0.10 -9.66
CA GLU A 77 -4.91 -0.51 -10.66
C GLU A 77 -4.86 0.44 -11.86
N ARG A 78 -6.02 0.97 -12.29
CA ARG A 78 -6.07 1.99 -13.34
C ARG A 78 -5.30 3.23 -12.91
N LEU A 79 -5.45 3.67 -11.65
CA LEU A 79 -4.74 4.82 -11.13
C LEU A 79 -3.23 4.55 -11.01
N TYR A 80 -2.81 3.36 -10.54
CA TYR A 80 -1.40 2.98 -10.51
C TYR A 80 -0.76 3.00 -11.91
N ARG A 81 -1.50 2.64 -12.96
CA ARG A 81 -0.99 2.69 -14.34
C ARG A 81 -0.87 4.13 -14.87
N LEU A 82 -1.74 5.04 -14.42
CA LEU A 82 -1.71 6.45 -14.80
C LEU A 82 -0.66 7.25 -14.02
N GLU A 83 -0.26 6.74 -12.87
CA GLU A 83 0.68 7.40 -11.98
C GLU A 83 2.12 7.02 -12.34
N ASP A 84 2.83 7.92 -13.03
CA ASP A 84 4.19 7.66 -13.53
C ASP A 84 5.23 7.39 -12.43
N SER A 85 4.97 7.87 -11.22
CA SER A 85 5.79 7.63 -10.03
C SER A 85 5.73 6.17 -9.56
N VAL A 86 4.67 5.43 -9.91
CA VAL A 86 4.53 3.99 -9.63
C VAL A 86 5.25 3.20 -10.73
N ILE A 87 6.21 2.38 -10.30
CA ILE A 87 7.00 1.55 -11.22
C ILE A 87 6.50 0.11 -11.30
N LYS A 88 5.87 -0.37 -10.22
CA LYS A 88 5.29 -1.72 -10.13
C LYS A 88 4.24 -1.74 -9.02
N PHE A 89 3.22 -2.56 -9.20
CA PHE A 89 2.22 -2.84 -8.18
C PHE A 89 1.79 -4.30 -8.25
N LEU A 90 1.24 -4.80 -7.15
CA LEU A 90 0.61 -6.10 -7.03
C LEU A 90 -0.54 -5.95 -6.05
N THR A 91 -1.74 -6.29 -6.49
CA THR A 91 -2.92 -6.35 -5.63
C THR A 91 -3.39 -7.80 -5.54
N VAL A 92 -3.59 -8.27 -4.31
CA VAL A 92 -3.97 -9.64 -4.00
C VAL A 92 -5.21 -9.61 -3.12
N ARG A 93 -6.16 -10.51 -3.38
CA ARG A 93 -7.28 -10.75 -2.48
C ARG A 93 -6.79 -11.65 -1.35
N VAL A 94 -7.00 -11.22 -0.11
CA VAL A 94 -6.59 -11.96 1.08
C VAL A 94 -7.81 -12.46 1.83
N GLU A 95 -7.63 -13.53 2.60
CA GLU A 95 -8.65 -14.03 3.53
C GLU A 95 -8.74 -13.10 4.74
N GLU A 96 -9.94 -12.97 5.35
CA GLU A 96 -10.17 -12.08 6.49
C GLU A 96 -9.24 -12.39 7.67
N GLU A 97 -8.92 -13.67 7.90
CA GLU A 97 -8.02 -14.15 8.95
C GLU A 97 -6.59 -13.64 8.78
N ALA A 98 -6.11 -13.56 7.54
CA ALA A 98 -4.78 -13.05 7.22
C ALA A 98 -4.69 -11.54 7.48
N LEU A 99 -5.77 -10.79 7.22
CA LEU A 99 -5.82 -9.36 7.52
C LEU A 99 -5.87 -9.10 9.04
N GLN A 100 -6.65 -9.89 9.76
CA GLN A 100 -6.79 -9.79 11.22
C GLN A 100 -5.49 -10.11 11.98
N ALA A 101 -4.67 -11.04 11.47
CA ALA A 101 -3.36 -11.31 12.04
C ALA A 101 -2.43 -10.08 12.00
N VAL A 102 -2.49 -9.29 10.93
CA VAL A 102 -1.68 -8.06 10.79
C VAL A 102 -2.19 -6.96 11.74
N VAL A 103 -3.51 -6.84 11.93
CA VAL A 103 -4.11 -5.93 12.92
C VAL A 103 -3.74 -6.34 14.36
N ALA A 104 -3.65 -7.64 14.64
CA ALA A 104 -3.24 -8.17 15.94
C ALA A 104 -1.75 -7.91 16.24
N GLU A 105 -0.88 -7.95 15.22
CA GLU A 105 0.54 -7.61 15.35
C GLU A 105 0.75 -6.12 15.72
N GLU A 106 -0.02 -5.18 15.14
CA GLU A 106 0.06 -3.76 15.52
C GLU A 106 -0.44 -3.45 16.94
N GLN A 107 -1.41 -4.23 17.44
CA GLN A 107 -1.85 -4.13 18.83
C GLN A 107 -0.77 -4.66 19.81
N GLY A 108 0.03 -5.65 19.39
CA GLY A 108 1.18 -6.13 20.17
C GLY A 108 2.35 -5.15 20.20
N GLU A 109 2.60 -4.40 19.12
CA GLU A 109 3.66 -3.38 19.10
C GLU A 109 3.32 -2.14 19.94
N SER A 110 2.04 -1.80 20.05
CA SER A 110 1.54 -0.65 20.84
C SER A 110 1.72 -0.82 22.36
N GLU A 111 1.92 -2.03 22.88
CA GLU A 111 2.17 -2.28 24.31
C GLU A 111 3.67 -2.31 24.70
N SER A 112 4.60 -2.30 23.73
CA SER A 112 6.05 -2.42 24.01
C SER A 112 6.85 -1.11 23.95
N GLY A 113 6.22 0.00 23.53
CA GLY A 113 6.87 1.31 23.40
C GLY A 113 7.03 2.10 24.71
N GLY A 114 6.56 1.57 25.84
CA GLY A 114 6.77 2.17 27.16
C GLY A 114 7.78 1.36 27.98
N ILE A 115 9.05 1.81 27.97
CA ILE A 115 10.17 1.65 28.92
C ILE A 115 11.40 1.93 28.03
N GLN A 116 12.10 3.08 28.10
CA GLN A 116 12.85 3.59 29.24
C GLN A 116 13.31 5.03 28.98
#